data_AF-A0A5B1BSC5-F1
#
_entry.id   AF-A0A5B1BSC5-F1
#
_cell.length_a   1.000
_cell.length_b   1.000
_cell.length_c   1.000
_cell.angle_alpha   90.00
_cell.angle_beta   90.00
_cell.angle_gamma   90.00
#
_symmetry.space_group_name_H-M   'P 1'
#
loop_
_entity.id
_entity.type
_entity.pdbx_description
1 polymer ?
#
loop_
_entity_poly.entity_id
_entity_poly.type
_entity_poly.pdbx_seq_one_letter_code
_entity_poly.pdbx_strand_id
1 'polypeptide(L)'
;MNVAARATGVDALLQQFRHRYPDALAVCAEMVNRRGNDGLDWPHWCWLPMAGTLAYLTAGQANPGDVARVAALTQWRLTRGLYLLDEAVADTAVSELWEAAGGPDNWHHAILPPLDRWTHLPQQCCYVAWPPAVVPSAPLPTLKGVFIHLESDANSGRPELRLLVDTDSCWDGLVPIPVYLDRPNLGAAMADAGAAASAAYRGVTGADVRSLSGPSVIMAMAGLTAWLVMPLALALIDPHANYVNIDQPGQAPTPATRRDKHWLPAPRTTAWLITYDKRPQLRLV
;
A
#
# COMPACT_ATOMS: atom_id res chain seq x y z
N MET A 1 11.48 20.81 -4.20
CA MET A 1 11.37 19.55 -3.43
C MET A 1 12.28 18.52 -4.07
N ASN A 2 13.12 17.80 -3.30
CA ASN A 2 14.15 16.92 -3.88
C ASN A 2 13.59 15.51 -4.17
N VAL A 3 13.11 15.30 -5.40
CA VAL A 3 12.62 13.99 -5.90
C VAL A 3 13.68 12.91 -5.76
N ALA A 4 14.96 13.27 -5.99
CA ALA A 4 16.07 12.32 -5.89
C ALA A 4 16.23 11.77 -4.47
N ALA A 5 16.10 12.61 -3.43
CA ALA A 5 16.18 12.14 -2.04
C ALA A 5 15.07 11.12 -1.69
N ARG A 6 13.85 11.32 -2.20
CA ARG A 6 12.72 10.39 -2.00
C ARG A 6 12.95 9.07 -2.75
N ALA A 7 13.42 9.17 -3.99
CA ALA A 7 13.78 7.99 -4.79
C ALA A 7 14.91 7.18 -4.12
N THR A 8 15.93 7.84 -3.58
CA THR A 8 17.03 7.18 -2.84
C THR A 8 16.52 6.38 -1.65
N GLY A 9 15.55 6.90 -0.89
CA GLY A 9 14.98 6.20 0.25
C GLY A 9 14.29 4.89 -0.14
N VAL A 10 13.34 4.95 -1.08
CA VAL A 10 12.62 3.76 -1.52
C VAL A 10 13.50 2.77 -2.31
N ASP A 11 14.53 3.26 -3.01
CA ASP A 11 15.52 2.40 -3.66
C ASP A 11 16.43 1.67 -2.65
N ALA A 12 16.75 2.31 -1.52
CA ALA A 12 17.46 1.65 -0.42
C ALA A 12 16.62 0.53 0.21
N LEU A 13 15.32 0.71 0.35
CA LEU A 13 14.39 -0.35 0.75
C LEU A 13 14.38 -1.50 -0.26
N LEU A 14 14.35 -1.20 -1.56
CA LEU A 14 14.43 -2.23 -2.60
C LEU A 14 15.75 -3.00 -2.56
N GLN A 15 16.86 -2.34 -2.28
CA GLN A 15 18.16 -3.00 -2.12
C GLN A 15 18.15 -3.96 -0.92
N GLN A 16 17.64 -3.49 0.22
CA GLN A 16 17.47 -4.31 1.43
C GLN A 16 16.57 -5.53 1.18
N PHE A 17 15.47 -5.34 0.45
CA PHE A 17 14.57 -6.41 0.02
C PHE A 17 15.29 -7.43 -0.86
N ARG A 18 15.99 -6.98 -1.91
CA ARG A 18 16.71 -7.88 -2.83
C ARG A 18 17.83 -8.66 -2.15
N HIS A 19 18.41 -8.11 -1.09
CA HIS A 19 19.41 -8.82 -0.30
C HIS A 19 18.77 -9.94 0.54
N ARG A 20 17.63 -9.66 1.18
CA ARG A 20 16.92 -10.62 2.04
C ARG A 20 16.16 -11.69 1.24
N TYR A 21 15.57 -11.30 0.10
CA TYR A 21 14.63 -12.09 -0.69
C TYR A 21 14.94 -11.97 -2.20
N PRO A 22 16.12 -12.44 -2.66
CA PRO A 22 16.61 -12.20 -4.01
C PRO A 22 15.72 -12.80 -5.11
N ASP A 23 15.05 -13.92 -4.82
CA ASP A 23 14.25 -14.74 -5.73
C ASP A 23 12.73 -14.51 -5.60
N ALA A 24 12.27 -13.73 -4.61
CA ALA A 24 10.85 -13.53 -4.30
C ALA A 24 10.01 -13.17 -5.53
N LEU A 25 10.49 -12.26 -6.39
CA LEU A 25 9.78 -11.90 -7.61
C LEU A 25 9.63 -13.08 -8.57
N ALA A 26 10.68 -13.88 -8.76
CA ALA A 26 10.61 -15.02 -9.68
C ALA A 26 9.63 -16.08 -9.18
N VAL A 27 9.73 -16.45 -7.90
CA VAL A 27 8.86 -17.47 -7.29
C VAL A 27 7.41 -17.00 -7.21
N CYS A 28 7.16 -15.76 -6.76
CA CYS A 28 5.81 -15.20 -6.72
C CYS A 28 5.22 -15.08 -8.13
N ALA A 29 6.01 -14.67 -9.14
CA ALA A 29 5.56 -14.59 -10.52
C ALA A 29 5.15 -15.95 -11.10
N GLU A 30 5.84 -17.03 -10.71
CA GLU A 30 5.43 -18.40 -11.07
C GLU A 30 4.07 -18.75 -10.47
N MET A 31 3.83 -18.41 -9.20
CA MET A 31 2.52 -18.59 -8.57
C MET A 31 1.43 -17.79 -9.28
N VAL A 32 1.70 -16.53 -9.66
CA VAL A 32 0.77 -15.71 -10.44
C VAL A 32 0.44 -16.34 -11.79
N ASN A 33 1.41 -16.97 -12.44
CA ASN A 33 1.18 -17.67 -13.71
C ASN A 33 0.29 -18.90 -13.58
N ARG A 34 0.12 -19.44 -12.38
CA ARG A 34 -0.79 -20.55 -12.09
C ARG A 34 -2.22 -20.10 -11.81
N ARG A 35 -2.51 -18.80 -11.71
CA ARG A 35 -3.90 -18.31 -11.57
C ARG A 35 -4.78 -18.84 -12.70
N GLY A 36 -5.96 -19.34 -12.32
CA GLY A 36 -6.92 -20.02 -13.20
C GLY A 36 -6.59 -21.50 -13.46
N ASN A 37 -5.51 -22.04 -12.89
CA ASN A 37 -5.11 -23.45 -13.02
C ASN A 37 -5.05 -24.11 -11.63
N ASP A 38 -5.11 -25.45 -11.59
CA ASP A 38 -4.95 -26.25 -10.37
C ASP A 38 -5.89 -25.86 -9.20
N GLY A 39 -7.07 -25.29 -9.51
CA GLY A 39 -8.00 -24.78 -8.49
C GLY A 39 -7.56 -23.48 -7.81
N LEU A 40 -6.48 -22.85 -8.27
CA LEU A 40 -6.03 -21.55 -7.81
C LEU A 40 -6.73 -20.45 -8.62
N ASP A 41 -7.65 -19.71 -8.00
CA ASP A 41 -8.32 -18.59 -8.65
C ASP A 41 -8.47 -17.39 -7.70
N TRP A 42 -8.33 -16.18 -8.24
CA TRP A 42 -8.54 -14.93 -7.52
C TRP A 42 -8.77 -13.77 -8.50
N PRO A 43 -9.35 -12.65 -8.05
CA PRO A 43 -9.69 -11.56 -8.95
C PRO A 43 -8.49 -10.91 -9.63
N HIS A 44 -8.68 -10.43 -10.86
CA HIS A 44 -7.62 -9.82 -11.67
C HIS A 44 -6.98 -8.56 -11.06
N TRP A 45 -7.72 -7.83 -10.23
CA TRP A 45 -7.23 -6.65 -9.52
C TRP A 45 -6.23 -6.98 -8.40
N CYS A 46 -6.19 -8.24 -7.94
CA CYS A 46 -5.16 -8.74 -7.04
C CYS A 46 -4.07 -9.42 -7.87
N TRP A 47 -2.83 -8.93 -7.78
CA TRP A 47 -1.72 -9.56 -8.50
C TRP A 47 -1.45 -10.96 -7.95
N LEU A 48 -1.16 -11.05 -6.65
CA LEU A 48 -0.99 -12.29 -5.90
C LEU A 48 -1.58 -12.10 -4.48
N PRO A 49 -2.51 -12.96 -4.03
CA PRO A 49 -2.95 -12.99 -2.63
C PRO A 49 -1.76 -13.16 -1.68
N MET A 50 -1.77 -12.54 -0.50
CA MET A 50 -0.62 -12.64 0.43
C MET A 50 -0.38 -14.08 0.89
N ALA A 51 -1.37 -14.97 0.80
CA ALA A 51 -1.19 -16.41 1.01
C ALA A 51 -0.11 -17.02 0.09
N GLY A 52 0.02 -16.54 -1.16
CA GLY A 52 1.11 -16.95 -2.06
C GLY A 52 2.48 -16.49 -1.56
N THR A 53 2.56 -15.25 -1.07
CA THR A 53 3.79 -14.74 -0.42
C THR A 53 4.13 -15.49 0.86
N LEU A 54 3.12 -15.85 1.66
CA LEU A 54 3.31 -16.66 2.86
C LEU A 54 3.82 -18.07 2.51
N ALA A 55 3.29 -18.69 1.45
CA ALA A 55 3.78 -19.97 0.94
C ALA A 55 5.25 -19.89 0.52
N TYR A 56 5.65 -18.81 -0.18
CA TYR A 56 7.06 -18.55 -0.51
C TYR A 56 7.94 -18.45 0.75
N LEU A 57 7.54 -17.64 1.74
CA LEU A 57 8.31 -17.43 2.96
C LEU A 57 8.46 -18.73 3.78
N THR A 58 7.38 -19.47 3.93
CA THR A 58 7.37 -20.71 4.72
C THR A 58 8.15 -21.84 4.03
N ALA A 59 8.05 -21.97 2.70
CA ALA A 59 8.84 -22.94 1.94
C ALA A 59 10.35 -22.65 2.02
N GLY A 60 10.73 -21.38 2.05
CA GLY A 60 12.12 -20.93 2.21
C GLY A 60 12.63 -20.89 3.66
N GLN A 61 11.83 -21.31 4.64
CA GLN A 61 12.11 -21.17 6.09
C GLN A 61 12.46 -19.73 6.51
N ALA A 62 11.95 -18.73 5.78
CA ALA A 62 12.12 -17.33 6.09
C ALA A 62 11.08 -16.85 7.11
N ASN A 63 11.27 -15.65 7.65
CA ASN A 63 10.39 -15.07 8.68
C ASN A 63 8.97 -14.82 8.12
N PRO A 64 7.92 -15.55 8.57
CA PRO A 64 6.55 -15.32 8.11
C PRO A 64 6.02 -13.92 8.47
N GLY A 65 6.60 -13.28 9.50
CA GLY A 65 6.28 -11.91 9.91
C GLY A 65 6.63 -10.85 8.86
N ASP A 66 7.41 -11.21 7.83
CA ASP A 66 7.76 -10.32 6.72
C ASP A 66 6.77 -10.37 5.54
N VAL A 67 5.69 -11.17 5.64
CA VAL A 67 4.73 -11.38 4.55
C VAL A 67 4.22 -10.09 3.92
N ALA A 68 3.86 -9.08 4.71
CA ALA A 68 3.39 -7.80 4.20
C ALA A 68 4.49 -7.01 3.47
N ARG A 69 5.72 -7.03 4.00
CA ARG A 69 6.88 -6.35 3.40
C ARG A 69 7.25 -6.97 2.06
N VAL A 70 7.33 -8.30 2.01
CA VAL A 70 7.65 -9.05 0.81
C VAL A 70 6.54 -8.91 -0.23
N ALA A 71 5.26 -8.97 0.16
CA ALA A 71 4.14 -8.83 -0.77
C ALA A 71 4.13 -7.46 -1.47
N ALA A 72 4.29 -6.38 -0.70
CA ALA A 72 4.32 -5.02 -1.23
C ALA A 72 5.55 -4.78 -2.12
N LEU A 73 6.76 -5.10 -1.65
CA LEU A 73 8.00 -4.83 -2.41
C LEU A 73 8.16 -5.73 -3.64
N THR A 74 7.63 -6.95 -3.61
CA THR A 74 7.58 -7.81 -4.80
C THR A 74 6.72 -7.19 -5.90
N GLN A 75 5.51 -6.73 -5.55
CA GLN A 75 4.59 -6.08 -6.48
C GLN A 75 5.13 -4.72 -6.94
N TRP A 76 5.63 -3.90 -6.01
CA TRP A 76 6.15 -2.58 -6.33
C TRP A 76 7.35 -2.66 -7.28
N ARG A 77 8.21 -3.68 -7.15
CA ARG A 77 9.37 -3.89 -8.03
C ARG A 77 8.99 -4.07 -9.50
N LEU A 78 7.76 -4.48 -9.82
CA LEU A 78 7.28 -4.62 -11.20
C LEU A 78 7.26 -3.29 -11.95
N THR A 79 6.91 -2.20 -11.26
CA THR A 79 6.70 -0.89 -11.89
C THR A 79 7.57 0.23 -11.29
N ARG A 80 7.94 0.11 -10.01
CA ARG A 80 8.69 1.08 -9.20
C ARG A 80 8.15 2.50 -9.30
N GLY A 81 6.82 2.63 -9.24
CA GLY A 81 6.15 3.92 -9.24
C GLY A 81 6.31 4.63 -7.90
N LEU A 82 6.96 5.79 -7.93
CA LEU A 82 7.03 6.76 -6.84
C LEU A 82 6.06 7.90 -7.16
N TYR A 83 5.07 8.13 -6.31
CA TYR A 83 4.04 9.14 -6.50
C TYR A 83 4.26 10.30 -5.53
N LEU A 84 4.13 11.51 -6.05
CA LEU A 84 4.24 12.76 -5.33
C LEU A 84 2.94 13.52 -5.54
N LEU A 85 2.32 13.99 -4.47
CA LEU A 85 1.13 14.84 -4.58
C LEU A 85 1.58 16.29 -4.70
N ASP A 86 0.92 17.05 -5.56
CA ASP A 86 0.88 18.49 -5.40
C ASP A 86 0.01 18.88 -4.20
N GLU A 87 0.07 20.16 -3.82
CA GLU A 87 -0.64 20.67 -2.65
C GLU A 87 -2.16 20.58 -2.80
N ALA A 88 -2.68 20.92 -3.98
CA ALA A 88 -4.11 20.90 -4.24
C ALA A 88 -4.71 19.48 -4.17
N VAL A 89 -4.03 18.46 -4.71
CA VAL A 89 -4.46 17.07 -4.62
C VAL A 89 -4.41 16.58 -3.17
N ALA A 90 -3.37 16.94 -2.41
CA ALA A 90 -3.29 16.58 -1.01
C ALA A 90 -4.43 17.21 -0.19
N ASP A 91 -4.71 18.49 -0.38
CA ASP A 91 -5.76 19.22 0.32
C ASP A 91 -7.16 18.69 -0.02
N THR A 92 -7.43 18.39 -1.30
CA THR A 92 -8.70 17.79 -1.72
C THR A 92 -8.87 16.41 -1.09
N ALA A 93 -7.87 15.53 -1.17
CA ALA A 93 -7.97 14.18 -0.61
C ALA A 93 -8.18 14.19 0.92
N VAL A 94 -7.56 15.13 1.64
CA VAL A 94 -7.80 15.33 3.07
C VAL A 94 -9.23 15.82 3.33
N SER A 95 -9.68 16.82 2.58
CA SER A 95 -11.00 17.43 2.75
C SER A 95 -12.12 16.43 2.47
N GLU A 96 -12.03 15.67 1.38
CA GLU A 96 -13.00 14.63 1.03
C GLU A 96 -13.08 13.54 2.10
N LEU A 97 -11.94 13.11 2.63
CA LEU A 97 -11.89 12.12 3.70
C LEU A 97 -12.52 12.65 5.00
N TRP A 98 -12.27 13.92 5.35
CA TRP A 98 -12.86 14.55 6.53
C TRP A 98 -14.37 14.73 6.38
N GLU A 99 -14.85 15.17 5.22
CA GLU A 99 -16.28 15.24 4.90
C GLU A 99 -16.93 13.85 5.03
N ALA A 100 -16.32 12.81 4.45
CA ALA A 100 -16.80 11.43 4.53
C ALA A 100 -16.82 10.87 5.97
N ALA A 101 -16.02 11.42 6.88
CA ALA A 101 -15.99 11.09 8.29
C ALA A 101 -16.94 11.95 9.15
N GLY A 102 -17.45 13.07 8.62
CA GLY A 102 -18.15 14.08 9.42
C GLY A 102 -17.22 14.88 10.33
N GLY A 103 -15.97 15.08 9.92
CA GLY A 103 -14.96 15.90 10.60
C GLY A 103 -13.67 15.14 10.98
N PRO A 104 -12.59 15.89 11.32
CA PRO A 104 -11.25 15.32 11.55
C PRO A 104 -11.16 14.39 12.76
N ASP A 105 -12.01 14.56 13.77
CA ASP A 105 -12.03 13.74 14.99
C ASP A 105 -12.84 12.44 14.82
N ASN A 106 -13.59 12.31 13.73
CA ASN A 106 -14.52 11.22 13.49
C ASN A 106 -13.96 10.15 12.53
N TRP A 107 -12.63 9.97 12.50
CA TRP A 107 -11.94 9.08 11.56
C TRP A 107 -12.56 7.67 11.42
N HIS A 108 -13.12 7.14 12.51
CA HIS A 108 -13.72 5.80 12.55
C HIS A 108 -15.04 5.72 11.76
N HIS A 109 -15.70 6.86 11.51
CA HIS A 109 -16.90 6.95 10.68
C HIS A 109 -16.61 7.10 9.18
N ALA A 110 -15.34 7.32 8.79
CA ALA A 110 -14.96 7.54 7.41
C ALA A 110 -15.43 6.39 6.50
N ILE A 111 -16.32 6.72 5.57
CA ILE A 111 -16.78 5.79 4.54
C ILE A 111 -15.74 5.77 3.43
N LEU A 112 -15.16 4.60 3.15
CA LEU A 112 -14.17 4.45 2.09
C LEU A 112 -14.87 4.21 0.74
N PRO A 113 -14.23 4.61 -0.38
CA PRO A 113 -14.72 4.25 -1.70
C PRO A 113 -14.92 2.73 -1.86
N PRO A 114 -15.92 2.30 -2.65
CA PRO A 114 -16.15 0.88 -2.92
C PRO A 114 -15.01 0.27 -3.75
N LEU A 115 -14.91 -1.07 -3.75
CA LEU A 115 -13.82 -1.83 -4.37
C LEU A 115 -13.54 -1.44 -5.84
N ASP A 116 -14.59 -1.21 -6.64
CA ASP A 116 -14.46 -0.84 -8.06
C ASP A 116 -13.60 0.41 -8.24
N ARG A 117 -13.74 1.41 -7.36
CA ARG A 117 -12.90 2.61 -7.35
C ARG A 117 -11.42 2.28 -7.13
N TRP A 118 -11.13 1.35 -6.24
CA TRP A 118 -9.77 0.92 -5.94
C TRP A 118 -9.13 0.08 -7.05
N THR A 119 -9.93 -0.60 -7.88
CA THR A 119 -9.38 -1.33 -9.04
C THR A 119 -8.74 -0.42 -10.09
N HIS A 120 -8.92 0.90 -9.97
CA HIS A 120 -8.29 1.92 -10.80
C HIS A 120 -6.92 2.40 -10.28
N LEU A 121 -6.34 1.75 -9.26
CA LEU A 121 -4.94 2.03 -8.89
C LEU A 121 -4.05 1.99 -10.13
N PRO A 122 -3.14 2.97 -10.31
CA PRO A 122 -2.40 3.11 -11.56
C PRO A 122 -1.42 1.96 -11.80
N GLN A 123 -1.00 1.25 -10.75
CA GLN A 123 -0.05 0.14 -10.78
C GLN A 123 -0.36 -0.87 -9.68
N GLN A 124 0.14 -2.11 -9.81
CA GLN A 124 -0.12 -3.21 -8.86
C GLN A 124 0.20 -2.83 -7.41
N CYS A 125 1.31 -2.10 -7.22
CA CYS A 125 1.64 -1.48 -5.96
C CYS A 125 2.28 -0.12 -6.24
N CYS A 126 1.80 0.91 -5.54
CA CYS A 126 2.27 2.28 -5.65
C CYS A 126 3.03 2.66 -4.38
N TYR A 127 4.11 3.42 -4.48
CA TYR A 127 4.71 4.07 -3.30
C TYR A 127 4.39 5.56 -3.37
N VAL A 128 3.61 6.07 -2.41
CA VAL A 128 3.30 7.50 -2.32
C VAL A 128 4.18 8.11 -1.24
N ALA A 129 5.02 9.07 -1.62
CA ALA A 129 5.89 9.73 -0.66
C ALA A 129 5.10 10.74 0.18
N TRP A 130 5.46 10.83 1.46
CA TRP A 130 4.84 11.75 2.40
C TRP A 130 4.99 13.21 1.90
N PRO A 131 3.90 13.98 1.75
CA PRO A 131 3.97 15.37 1.32
C PRO A 131 4.62 16.24 2.41
N PRO A 132 5.48 17.21 2.06
CA PRO A 132 6.17 18.02 3.08
C PRO A 132 5.24 18.96 3.84
N ALA A 133 4.13 19.36 3.21
CA ALA A 133 3.17 20.33 3.76
C ALA A 133 2.20 19.71 4.78
N VAL A 134 2.02 18.38 4.76
CA VAL A 134 1.21 17.67 5.75
C VAL A 134 2.10 17.37 6.95
N VAL A 135 2.33 18.38 7.78
CA VAL A 135 2.91 18.19 9.12
C VAL A 135 1.75 18.09 10.09
N PRO A 136 1.38 16.89 10.58
CA PRO A 136 0.39 16.80 11.64
C PRO A 136 0.94 17.51 12.88
N SER A 137 0.07 18.24 13.59
CA SER A 137 0.39 18.98 14.81
C SER A 137 0.70 18.08 16.03
N ALA A 138 0.67 16.76 15.84
CA ALA A 138 0.90 15.74 16.88
C ALA A 138 2.28 15.08 16.73
N PRO A 139 2.88 14.57 17.82
CA PRO A 139 4.16 13.84 17.79
C PRO A 139 3.97 12.46 17.17
N LEU A 140 3.79 12.42 15.85
CA LEU A 140 3.77 11.19 15.08
C LEU A 140 5.20 10.87 14.62
N PRO A 141 5.55 9.58 14.44
CA PRO A 141 6.80 9.21 13.81
C PRO A 141 6.90 9.90 12.46
N THR A 142 8.11 10.36 12.10
CA THR A 142 8.34 10.94 10.77
C THR A 142 7.95 9.91 9.73
N LEU A 143 7.01 10.23 8.85
CA LEU A 143 6.61 9.33 7.76
C LEU A 143 7.42 9.68 6.51
N LYS A 144 7.89 8.66 5.78
CA LYS A 144 8.56 8.80 4.48
C LYS A 144 7.60 8.57 3.33
N GLY A 145 6.60 7.70 3.54
CA GLY A 145 5.58 7.38 2.56
C GLY A 145 4.85 6.10 2.92
N VAL A 146 4.15 5.54 1.94
CA VAL A 146 3.36 4.33 2.10
C VAL A 146 3.34 3.54 0.79
N PHE A 147 3.55 2.23 0.87
CA PHE A 147 3.20 1.33 -0.24
C PHE A 147 1.72 0.97 -0.16
N ILE A 148 1.05 1.03 -1.30
CA ILE A 148 -0.39 0.81 -1.42
C ILE A 148 -0.62 -0.22 -2.51
N HIS A 149 -1.28 -1.32 -2.16
CA HIS A 149 -1.71 -2.34 -3.11
C HIS A 149 -3.03 -2.99 -2.67
N LEU A 150 -3.68 -3.68 -3.59
CA LEU A 150 -4.85 -4.48 -3.29
C LEU A 150 -4.49 -5.93 -2.98
N GLU A 151 -5.36 -6.57 -2.21
CA GLU A 151 -5.27 -8.00 -1.90
C GLU A 151 -6.67 -8.61 -1.82
N SER A 152 -6.81 -9.83 -2.34
CA SER A 152 -7.94 -10.70 -2.06
C SER A 152 -7.48 -11.74 -1.04
N ASP A 153 -8.05 -11.73 0.16
CA ASP A 153 -7.72 -12.73 1.18
C ASP A 153 -8.06 -14.13 0.66
N ALA A 154 -7.09 -15.03 0.63
CA ALA A 154 -7.27 -16.35 0.02
C ALA A 154 -8.25 -17.25 0.79
N ASN A 155 -8.51 -16.96 2.07
CA ASN A 155 -9.40 -17.77 2.90
C ASN A 155 -10.87 -17.36 2.76
N SER A 156 -11.13 -16.06 2.59
CA SER A 156 -12.48 -15.49 2.60
C SER A 156 -12.89 -14.82 1.29
N GLY A 157 -11.95 -14.60 0.37
CA GLY A 157 -12.13 -13.83 -0.86
C GLY A 157 -12.30 -12.32 -0.63
N ARG A 158 -12.21 -11.86 0.62
CA ARG A 158 -12.51 -10.47 1.00
C ARG A 158 -11.48 -9.50 0.40
N PRO A 159 -11.92 -8.34 -0.09
CA PRO A 159 -11.03 -7.32 -0.62
C PRO A 159 -10.39 -6.50 0.50
N GLU A 160 -9.08 -6.32 0.41
CA GLU A 160 -8.28 -5.53 1.32
C GLU A 160 -7.46 -4.50 0.57
N LEU A 161 -7.40 -3.28 1.11
CA LEU A 161 -6.35 -2.31 0.82
C LEU A 161 -5.21 -2.55 1.80
N ARG A 162 -4.03 -2.84 1.28
CA ARG A 162 -2.83 -3.08 2.06
C ARG A 162 -1.97 -1.82 2.04
N LEU A 163 -1.81 -1.24 3.22
CA LEU A 163 -0.94 -0.10 3.47
C LEU A 163 0.32 -0.61 4.17
N LEU A 164 1.50 -0.37 3.60
CA LEU A 164 2.77 -0.62 4.26
C LEU A 164 3.48 0.71 4.46
N VAL A 165 3.34 1.25 5.66
CA VAL A 165 3.83 2.58 6.01
C VAL A 165 5.34 2.54 6.20
N ASP A 166 6.03 3.48 5.56
CA ASP A 166 7.47 3.65 5.68
C ASP A 166 7.78 4.80 6.65
N THR A 167 8.43 4.49 7.78
CA THR A 167 8.79 5.48 8.79
C THR A 167 10.22 6.02 8.65
N ASP A 168 11.13 5.29 8.01
CA ASP A 168 12.56 5.63 8.06
C ASP A 168 13.41 5.13 6.87
N SER A 169 12.79 4.56 5.85
CA SER A 169 13.43 3.89 4.71
C SER A 169 14.23 2.64 5.10
N CYS A 170 13.97 2.05 6.27
CA CYS A 170 14.57 0.80 6.72
C CYS A 170 13.56 -0.35 6.71
N TRP A 171 14.03 -1.57 6.49
CA TRP A 171 13.19 -2.77 6.49
C TRP A 171 12.32 -2.91 7.75
N ASP A 172 12.92 -2.65 8.91
CA ASP A 172 12.27 -2.78 10.21
C ASP A 172 11.33 -1.61 10.55
N GLY A 173 11.48 -0.47 9.84
CA GLY A 173 10.57 0.68 9.92
C GLY A 173 9.37 0.59 8.96
N LEU A 174 9.15 -0.58 8.34
CA LEU A 174 7.94 -0.85 7.56
C LEU A 174 6.83 -1.39 8.46
N VAL A 175 5.70 -0.69 8.53
CA VAL A 175 4.56 -1.00 9.39
C VAL A 175 3.34 -1.40 8.54
N PRO A 176 2.87 -2.66 8.62
CA PRO A 176 1.72 -3.10 7.83
C PRO A 176 0.39 -2.74 8.49
N ILE A 177 -0.55 -2.26 7.68
CA ILE A 177 -1.90 -1.87 8.08
C ILE A 177 -2.88 -2.39 7.02
N PRO A 178 -3.56 -3.53 7.27
CA PRO A 178 -4.66 -3.97 6.43
C PRO A 178 -5.92 -3.15 6.67
N VAL A 179 -6.61 -2.81 5.59
CA VAL A 179 -7.91 -2.12 5.62
C VAL A 179 -8.90 -2.93 4.79
N TYR A 180 -9.89 -3.51 5.45
CA TYR A 180 -10.98 -4.22 4.79
C TYR A 180 -11.88 -3.25 4.02
N LEU A 181 -12.04 -3.47 2.70
CA LEU A 181 -12.83 -2.62 1.82
C LEU A 181 -14.32 -2.98 1.78
N ASP A 182 -14.70 -4.10 2.40
CA ASP A 182 -16.07 -4.61 2.49
C ASP A 182 -16.76 -4.25 3.83
N ARG A 183 -16.26 -3.21 4.51
CA ARG A 183 -16.79 -2.72 5.78
C ARG A 183 -17.41 -1.34 5.62
N PRO A 184 -18.44 -1.00 6.42
CA PRO A 184 -19.21 0.22 6.23
C PRO A 184 -18.38 1.50 6.47
N ASN A 185 -17.31 1.42 7.27
CA ASN A 185 -16.41 2.53 7.55
C ASN A 185 -15.03 2.03 8.01
N LEU A 186 -14.08 2.96 8.08
CA LEU A 186 -12.71 2.71 8.49
C LEU A 186 -12.62 2.11 9.91
N GLY A 187 -13.47 2.55 10.85
CA GLY A 187 -13.49 2.00 12.20
C GLY A 187 -13.80 0.50 12.23
N ALA A 188 -14.84 0.08 11.50
CA ALA A 188 -15.21 -1.33 11.34
C ALA A 188 -14.13 -2.13 10.59
N ALA A 189 -13.52 -1.54 9.57
CA ALA A 189 -12.39 -2.16 8.87
C ALA A 189 -11.21 -2.45 9.80
N MET A 190 -10.83 -1.47 10.63
CA MET A 190 -9.71 -1.61 11.56
C MET A 190 -10.02 -2.54 12.75
N ALA A 191 -11.27 -2.56 13.22
CA ALA A 191 -11.70 -3.48 14.27
C ALA A 191 -11.56 -4.94 13.82
N ASP A 192 -12.04 -5.27 12.62
CA ASP A 192 -11.92 -6.61 12.05
C ASP A 192 -10.47 -6.99 11.77
N ALA A 193 -9.66 -6.05 11.26
CA ALA A 193 -8.23 -6.27 11.02
C ALA A 193 -7.49 -6.66 12.30
N GLY A 194 -7.76 -5.97 13.40
CA GLY A 194 -7.15 -6.32 14.69
C GLY A 194 -7.70 -7.62 15.29
N ALA A 195 -8.96 -7.96 15.05
CA ALA A 195 -9.50 -9.26 15.44
C ALA A 195 -8.81 -10.41 14.69
N ALA A 196 -8.59 -10.27 13.38
CA ALA A 196 -7.87 -11.24 12.55
C ALA A 196 -6.40 -11.38 13.01
N ALA A 197 -5.70 -10.26 13.24
CA ALA A 197 -4.33 -10.28 13.77
C ALA A 197 -4.24 -10.98 15.14
N SER A 198 -5.20 -10.71 16.03
CA SER A 198 -5.27 -11.35 17.35
C SER A 198 -5.58 -12.85 17.26
N ALA A 199 -6.42 -13.27 16.31
CA ALA A 199 -6.69 -14.68 16.06
C ALA A 199 -5.47 -15.41 15.50
N ALA A 200 -4.74 -14.81 14.55
CA ALA A 200 -3.50 -15.34 14.02
C ALA A 200 -2.44 -15.52 15.12
N TYR A 201 -2.26 -14.51 15.99
CA TYR A 201 -1.33 -14.60 17.12
C TYR A 201 -1.71 -15.73 18.11
N ARG A 202 -3.00 -15.88 18.42
CA ARG A 202 -3.51 -16.98 19.28
C ARG A 202 -3.27 -18.36 18.67
N GLY A 203 -3.48 -18.52 17.37
CA GLY A 203 -3.22 -19.76 16.65
C GLY A 203 -1.74 -20.16 16.66
N VAL A 204 -0.83 -19.19 16.81
CA VAL A 204 0.62 -19.41 16.90
C VAL A 204 1.10 -19.64 18.33
N THR A 205 0.42 -19.11 19.36
CA THR A 205 0.96 -19.05 20.75
C THR A 205 0.09 -19.68 21.85
N GLY A 206 -1.14 -20.12 21.58
CA GLY A 206 -1.96 -20.86 22.55
C GLY A 206 -2.31 -20.13 23.86
N ALA A 207 -2.24 -18.79 23.91
CA ALA A 207 -2.45 -18.01 25.13
C ALA A 207 -3.83 -17.32 25.24
N ASP A 208 -4.34 -17.18 26.48
CA ASP A 208 -5.67 -16.68 26.85
C ASP A 208 -5.80 -15.14 26.66
N VAL A 209 -6.69 -14.71 25.76
CA VAL A 209 -6.85 -13.30 25.32
C VAL A 209 -8.03 -12.59 26.00
N ARG A 210 -8.45 -13.07 27.18
CA ARG A 210 -9.58 -12.50 27.92
C ARG A 210 -9.37 -11.06 28.43
N SER A 211 -8.22 -10.41 28.19
CA SER A 211 -7.94 -9.04 28.66
C SER A 211 -8.17 -7.92 27.61
N LEU A 212 -8.65 -8.21 26.40
CA LEU A 212 -8.89 -7.19 25.37
C LEU A 212 -10.38 -6.92 25.17
N SER A 213 -11.00 -6.25 26.15
CA SER A 213 -12.33 -5.62 25.98
C SER A 213 -12.13 -4.13 25.72
N GLY A 214 -12.14 -3.75 24.44
CA GLY A 214 -11.91 -2.38 23.92
C GLY A 214 -10.89 -2.37 22.77
N PRO A 215 -10.86 -1.34 21.89
CA PRO A 215 -9.77 -1.21 20.93
C PRO A 215 -8.45 -1.13 21.72
N SER A 216 -7.56 -2.09 21.53
CA SER A 216 -6.24 -2.01 22.16
C SER A 216 -5.55 -0.71 21.71
N VAL A 217 -4.70 -0.12 22.55
CA VAL A 217 -3.95 1.12 22.18
C VAL A 217 -3.23 0.95 20.84
N ILE A 218 -2.74 -0.27 20.54
CA ILE A 218 -2.13 -0.64 19.27
C ILE A 218 -3.12 -0.52 18.10
N MET A 219 -4.37 -0.98 18.28
CA MET A 219 -5.41 -0.84 17.25
C MET A 219 -5.84 0.60 17.03
N ALA A 220 -5.94 1.39 18.11
CA ALA A 220 -6.21 2.83 17.99
C ALA A 220 -5.10 3.53 17.22
N MET A 221 -3.83 3.21 17.50
CA MET A 221 -2.69 3.75 16.75
C MET A 221 -2.69 3.32 15.29
N ALA A 222 -2.97 2.04 15.00
CA ALA A 222 -3.06 1.56 13.61
C ALA A 222 -4.19 2.25 12.84
N GLY A 223 -5.35 2.47 13.47
CA GLY A 223 -6.47 3.20 12.86
C GLY A 223 -6.15 4.67 12.61
N LEU A 224 -5.48 5.34 13.56
CA LEU A 224 -4.99 6.70 13.38
C LEU A 224 -3.92 6.78 12.27
N THR A 225 -3.00 5.82 12.21
CA THR A 225 -2.01 5.76 11.11
C THR A 225 -2.68 5.51 9.77
N ALA A 226 -3.66 4.60 9.70
CA ALA A 226 -4.47 4.39 8.49
C ALA A 226 -5.14 5.70 8.05
N TRP A 227 -5.79 6.40 8.99
CA TRP A 227 -6.41 7.70 8.77
C TRP A 227 -5.45 8.74 8.20
N LEU A 228 -4.25 8.85 8.77
CA LEU A 228 -3.21 9.80 8.36
C LEU A 228 -2.70 9.56 6.94
N VAL A 229 -2.57 8.31 6.52
CA VAL A 229 -2.05 7.96 5.18
C VAL A 229 -3.14 7.75 4.14
N MET A 230 -4.41 7.61 4.55
CA MET A 230 -5.54 7.36 3.64
C MET A 230 -5.69 8.41 2.53
N PRO A 231 -5.50 9.73 2.77
CA PRO A 231 -5.53 10.72 1.70
C PRO A 231 -4.54 10.43 0.56
N LEU A 232 -3.38 9.83 0.89
CA LEU A 232 -2.39 9.43 -0.12
C LEU A 232 -2.91 8.30 -1.02
N ALA A 233 -3.73 7.40 -0.46
CA ALA A 233 -4.37 6.32 -1.20
C ALA A 233 -5.56 6.82 -2.03
N LEU A 234 -6.36 7.74 -1.49
CA LEU A 234 -7.47 8.36 -2.21
C LEU A 234 -6.98 9.16 -3.43
N ALA A 235 -5.86 9.87 -3.30
CA ALA A 235 -5.25 10.61 -4.41
C ALA A 235 -4.86 9.71 -5.60
N LEU A 236 -4.57 8.42 -5.39
CA LEU A 236 -4.27 7.47 -6.47
C LEU A 236 -5.51 7.01 -7.25
N ILE A 237 -6.72 7.27 -6.75
CA ILE A 237 -7.98 6.83 -7.36
C ILE A 237 -8.94 8.00 -7.63
N ASP A 238 -8.43 9.23 -7.49
CA ASP A 238 -9.13 10.44 -7.87
C ASP A 238 -9.30 10.48 -9.41
N PRO A 239 -10.54 10.55 -9.92
CA PRO A 239 -10.80 10.49 -11.36
C PRO A 239 -10.48 11.80 -12.09
N HIS A 240 -10.24 12.89 -11.34
CA HIS A 240 -9.91 14.21 -11.84
C HIS A 240 -8.41 14.50 -11.81
N ALA A 241 -7.64 13.69 -11.09
CA ALA A 241 -6.19 13.80 -11.02
C ALA A 241 -5.50 13.35 -12.32
N ASN A 242 -4.43 14.05 -12.69
CA ASN A 242 -3.55 13.69 -13.78
C ASN A 242 -2.22 13.18 -13.22
N TYR A 243 -1.60 12.26 -13.96
CA TYR A 243 -0.27 11.73 -13.63
C TYR A 243 0.76 12.28 -14.61
N VAL A 244 1.71 13.06 -14.11
CA VAL A 244 2.80 13.62 -14.91
C VAL A 244 4.09 12.91 -14.56
N ASN A 245 4.67 12.19 -15.53
CA ASN A 245 6.03 11.67 -15.39
C ASN A 245 7.01 12.85 -15.34
N ILE A 246 7.75 12.96 -14.24
CA ILE A 246 8.66 14.08 -14.00
C ILE A 246 9.87 14.03 -14.95
N ASP A 247 10.30 12.83 -15.33
CA ASP A 247 11.44 12.64 -16.23
C ASP A 247 11.02 12.66 -17.71
N GLN A 248 9.78 12.23 -18.02
CA GLN A 248 9.31 11.99 -19.40
C GLN A 248 7.85 12.42 -19.59
N PRO A 249 7.58 13.73 -19.73
CA PRO A 249 6.22 14.25 -19.89
C PRO A 249 5.43 13.56 -21.00
N GLY A 250 4.13 13.31 -20.78
CA GLY A 250 3.23 12.67 -21.75
C GLY A 250 3.10 11.16 -21.62
N GLN A 251 3.90 10.51 -20.77
CA GLN A 251 3.62 9.15 -20.33
C GLN A 251 2.58 9.12 -19.21
N ALA A 252 1.85 8.01 -19.12
CA ALA A 252 0.95 7.71 -18.01
C ALA A 252 1.45 6.47 -17.26
N PRO A 253 1.24 6.37 -15.94
CA PRO A 253 1.56 5.16 -15.21
C PRO A 253 0.63 4.05 -15.69
N THR A 254 1.21 2.88 -15.96
CA THR A 254 0.45 1.70 -16.37
C THR A 254 0.83 0.51 -15.49
N PRO A 255 -0.12 -0.39 -15.18
CA PRO A 255 0.20 -1.63 -14.50
C PRO A 255 1.20 -2.46 -15.31
N ALA A 256 2.09 -3.17 -14.63
CA ALA A 256 2.98 -4.10 -15.29
C ALA A 256 2.19 -5.19 -16.02
N THR A 257 2.67 -5.57 -17.19
CA THR A 257 2.09 -6.65 -17.98
C THR A 257 3.11 -7.77 -18.13
N ARG A 258 2.59 -9.00 -18.21
CA ARG A 258 3.39 -10.19 -18.44
C ARG A 258 3.93 -10.20 -19.88
N ARG A 259 5.23 -10.47 -20.06
CA ARG A 259 5.89 -10.62 -21.36
C ARG A 259 6.44 -12.04 -21.50
N ASP A 260 6.01 -12.79 -22.51
CA ASP A 260 6.46 -14.18 -22.76
C ASP A 260 6.40 -15.09 -21.51
N LYS A 261 5.30 -15.00 -20.75
CA LYS A 261 5.10 -15.68 -19.44
C LYS A 261 5.98 -15.18 -18.29
N HIS A 262 6.85 -14.19 -18.51
CA HIS A 262 7.69 -13.60 -17.47
C HIS A 262 7.13 -12.27 -16.96
N TRP A 263 7.27 -12.07 -15.65
CA TRP A 263 7.05 -10.79 -15.00
C TRP A 263 8.41 -10.15 -14.77
N LEU A 264 8.69 -9.06 -15.46
CA LEU A 264 9.99 -8.39 -15.41
C LEU A 264 9.94 -7.20 -14.44
N PRO A 265 10.97 -7.00 -13.61
CA PRO A 265 11.05 -5.83 -12.76
C PRO A 265 11.29 -4.57 -13.58
N ALA A 266 10.79 -3.42 -13.11
CA ALA A 266 11.14 -2.13 -13.68
C ALA A 266 12.64 -1.83 -13.44
N PRO A 267 13.36 -1.30 -14.45
CA PRO A 267 14.81 -1.11 -14.36
C PRO A 267 15.20 0.02 -13.40
N ARG A 268 14.32 1.02 -13.22
CA ARG A 268 14.52 2.18 -12.35
C ARG A 268 13.21 2.67 -11.77
N THR A 269 13.30 3.38 -10.66
CA THR A 269 12.17 4.08 -10.06
C THR A 269 11.74 5.23 -10.96
N THR A 270 10.44 5.36 -11.18
CA THR A 270 9.85 6.42 -12.01
C THR A 270 8.97 7.29 -11.13
N ALA A 271 9.24 8.60 -11.14
CA ALA A 271 8.52 9.56 -10.32
C ALA A 271 7.34 10.16 -11.10
N TRP A 272 6.17 10.13 -10.47
CA TRP A 272 4.90 10.65 -10.98
C TRP A 272 4.40 11.75 -10.07
N LEU A 273 4.16 12.94 -10.62
CA LEU A 273 3.42 13.99 -9.96
C LEU A 273 1.93 13.76 -10.19
N ILE A 274 1.16 13.67 -9.11
CA ILE A 274 -0.31 13.69 -9.12
C ILE A 274 -0.74 15.15 -9.01
N THR A 275 -1.51 15.63 -9.99
CA THR A 275 -1.90 17.05 -10.07
C THR A 275 -3.23 17.26 -10.79
N TYR A 276 -3.97 18.28 -10.39
CA TYR A 276 -5.13 18.78 -11.15
C TYR A 276 -4.72 19.69 -12.33
N ASP A 277 -3.47 20.16 -12.35
CA ASP A 277 -2.97 21.00 -13.43
C ASP A 277 -2.76 20.18 -14.71
N LYS A 278 -3.52 20.51 -15.76
CA LYS A 278 -3.34 19.93 -17.10
C LYS A 278 -2.14 20.49 -17.86
N ARG A 279 -1.36 21.41 -17.26
CA ARG A 279 -0.21 22.08 -17.90
C ARG A 279 1.07 21.64 -17.20
N PRO A 280 2.07 21.09 -17.91
CA PRO A 280 3.37 20.83 -17.30
C PRO A 280 4.00 22.18 -16.93
N GLN A 281 4.02 22.53 -15.65
CA GLN A 281 4.79 23.67 -15.19
C GLN A 281 6.27 23.33 -15.34
N LEU A 282 6.87 23.75 -16.45
CA LEU A 282 8.32 23.90 -16.58
C LEU A 282 8.77 24.91 -15.52
N ARG A 283 9.18 24.43 -14.34
CA ARG A 283 10.00 25.25 -13.44
C ARG A 283 11.41 25.27 -14.04
N LEU A 284 11.70 26.34 -14.78
CA LEU A 284 13.07 26.76 -15.05
C LEU A 284 13.76 26.97 -13.69
N VAL A 285 14.82 26.18 -13.45
CA VAL A 285 15.77 26.38 -12.35
C VAL A 285 16.71 27.52 -12.73
#